data_AF-A0A935ZT63-F1
#
_entry.id   AF-A0A935ZT63-F1
#
_cell.length_a   1.000
_cell.length_b   1.000
_cell.length_c   1.000
_cell.angle_alpha   90.00
_cell.angle_beta   90.00
_cell.angle_gamma   90.00
#
_symmetry.space_group_name_H-M   'P 1'
#
loop_
_entity.id
_entity.type
_entity.pdbx_description
1 polymer ?
#
loop_
_entity_poly.entity_id
_entity_poly.type
_entity_poly.pdbx_seq_one_letter_code
_entity_poly.pdbx_strand_id
1 'polypeptide(L)'
;MTEKQCIEAVGHHEIVVKSPGRINLIGEHTDYNQGLCLPAAIDRAVFIGLSKSETTQINALDVHNSWTESSSVKLDWLVYFKGVIDLLKQRGIQIPPFSLDFTSTLPSGAGLSSSSAICCGFLFGLNELFNWNFSTAEMTQMSVRAEQASGLMGGMMDQISIFNGKKIMPYSFIVTLGNSNTLMHNLMIWCGL
;
A
#
# COMPACT_ATOMS: atom_id res chain seq x y z
N MET A 1 1.84 16.06 0.79
CA MET A 1 0.92 16.32 -0.35
C MET A 1 -0.50 15.98 0.07
N THR A 2 -1.52 16.56 -0.57
CA THR A 2 -2.91 16.12 -0.42
C THR A 2 -3.19 14.90 -1.29
N GLU A 3 -4.25 14.14 -0.99
CA GLU A 3 -4.66 12.98 -1.83
C GLU A 3 -4.88 13.37 -3.29
N LYS A 4 -5.56 14.49 -3.55
CA LYS A 4 -5.79 14.99 -4.92
C LYS A 4 -4.48 15.22 -5.68
N GLN A 5 -3.50 15.87 -5.03
CA GLN A 5 -2.19 16.10 -5.63
C GLN A 5 -1.44 14.80 -5.91
N CYS A 6 -1.57 13.79 -5.04
CA CYS A 6 -0.94 12.49 -5.26
C CYS A 6 -1.56 11.75 -6.45
N ILE A 7 -2.89 11.75 -6.58
CA ILE A 7 -3.60 11.13 -7.71
C ILE A 7 -3.21 11.83 -9.03
N GLU A 8 -3.20 13.17 -9.03
CA GLU A 8 -2.79 13.94 -10.21
C GLU A 8 -1.34 13.63 -10.62
N ALA A 9 -0.43 13.48 -9.66
CA ALA A 9 0.98 13.21 -9.93
C ALA A 9 1.20 11.88 -10.66
N VAL A 10 0.47 10.83 -10.28
CA VAL A 10 0.59 9.49 -10.91
C VAL A 10 -0.49 9.22 -11.98
N GLY A 11 -1.38 10.18 -12.21
CA GLY A 11 -2.61 10.01 -13.01
C GLY A 11 -2.40 9.84 -14.51
N HIS A 12 -1.18 9.98 -14.99
CA HIS A 12 -0.81 9.83 -16.39
C HIS A 12 -0.51 8.37 -16.79
N HIS A 13 -0.56 7.45 -15.82
CA HIS A 13 -0.32 6.01 -16.03
C HIS A 13 -1.59 5.23 -16.42
N GLU A 14 -1.42 4.03 -16.96
CA GLU A 14 -2.52 3.14 -17.36
C GLU A 14 -3.33 2.65 -16.15
N ILE A 15 -2.64 2.29 -15.07
CA ILE A 15 -3.22 1.84 -13.81
C ILE A 15 -2.79 2.81 -12.70
N VAL A 16 -3.74 3.27 -11.90
CA VAL A 16 -3.48 4.06 -10.70
C VAL A 16 -4.05 3.33 -9.49
N VAL A 17 -3.20 3.04 -8.51
CA VAL A 17 -3.54 2.34 -7.29
C VAL A 17 -3.40 3.27 -6.09
N LYS A 18 -4.45 3.35 -5.28
CA LYS A 18 -4.40 3.92 -3.93
C LYS A 18 -4.31 2.77 -2.92
N SER A 19 -3.16 2.63 -2.28
CA SER A 19 -2.92 1.60 -1.26
C SER A 19 -2.86 2.25 0.13
N PRO A 20 -3.88 2.07 0.99
CA PRO A 20 -3.93 2.74 2.28
C PRO A 20 -2.81 2.24 3.21
N GLY A 21 -2.39 3.10 4.14
CA GLY A 21 -1.69 2.63 5.34
C GLY A 21 -2.71 2.10 6.37
N ARG A 22 -2.20 1.67 7.52
CA ARG A 22 -3.04 1.20 8.62
C ARG A 22 -2.53 1.69 9.97
N ILE A 23 -3.45 1.76 10.92
CA ILE A 23 -3.16 1.83 12.36
C ILE A 23 -3.61 0.54 13.02
N ASN A 24 -2.97 0.18 14.12
CA ASN A 24 -3.48 -0.85 15.01
C ASN A 24 -4.22 -0.17 16.16
N LEU A 25 -5.49 -0.50 16.37
CA LEU A 25 -6.29 0.10 17.45
C LEU A 25 -6.07 -0.62 18.78
N ILE A 26 -5.91 -1.95 18.76
CA ILE A 26 -5.55 -2.78 19.92
C ILE A 26 -4.89 -4.09 19.47
N GLY A 27 -4.06 -4.69 20.33
CA GLY A 27 -3.46 -6.00 20.07
C GLY A 27 -2.07 -5.93 19.41
N GLU A 28 -1.29 -4.89 19.70
CA GLU A 28 0.11 -4.83 19.30
C GLU A 28 0.87 -6.04 19.84
N HIS A 29 1.79 -6.61 19.06
CA HIS A 29 2.62 -7.74 19.47
C HIS A 29 1.88 -9.07 19.77
N THR A 30 0.63 -9.19 19.35
CA THR A 30 -0.17 -10.42 19.51
C THR A 30 -0.33 -11.21 18.21
N ASP A 31 -0.14 -10.57 17.06
CA ASP A 31 -0.38 -11.14 15.72
C ASP A 31 0.59 -12.28 15.37
N TYR A 32 1.86 -12.18 15.75
CA TYR A 32 2.81 -13.30 15.61
C TYR A 32 2.60 -14.41 16.64
N ASN A 33 1.77 -14.19 17.66
CA ASN A 33 1.42 -15.15 18.71
C ASN A 33 0.00 -15.74 18.54
N GLN A 34 -0.63 -15.58 17.37
CA GLN A 34 -2.02 -16.00 17.11
C GLN A 34 -3.06 -15.34 18.03
N GLY A 35 -2.73 -14.19 18.62
CA GLY A 35 -3.67 -13.39 19.39
C GLY A 35 -4.56 -12.51 18.50
N LEU A 36 -5.63 -11.99 19.09
CA LEU A 36 -6.57 -11.11 18.41
C LEU A 36 -5.99 -9.69 18.31
N CYS A 37 -6.08 -9.09 17.13
CA CYS A 37 -5.72 -7.70 16.87
C CYS A 37 -6.88 -6.96 16.18
N LEU A 38 -6.90 -5.63 16.30
CA LEU A 38 -7.90 -4.79 15.66
C LEU A 38 -7.25 -3.69 14.80
N PRO A 39 -6.81 -4.02 13.58
CA PRO A 39 -6.23 -3.05 12.68
C PRO A 39 -7.30 -2.32 11.87
N ALA A 40 -7.02 -1.06 11.51
CA ALA A 40 -7.88 -0.26 10.65
C ALA A 40 -7.05 0.46 9.58
N ALA A 41 -7.50 0.37 8.33
CA ALA A 41 -6.96 1.18 7.24
C ALA A 41 -7.30 2.66 7.49
N ILE A 42 -6.34 3.54 7.20
CA ILE A 42 -6.50 5.00 7.38
C ILE A 42 -6.73 5.72 6.05
N ASP A 43 -7.07 6.99 6.12
CA ASP A 43 -7.30 7.87 4.96
C ASP A 43 -6.00 8.23 4.22
N ARG A 44 -4.84 8.03 4.84
CA ARG A 44 -3.51 8.18 4.23
C ARG A 44 -3.09 6.92 3.48
N ALA A 45 -2.49 7.12 2.33
CA ALA A 45 -2.14 6.07 1.38
C ALA A 45 -0.84 6.35 0.62
N VAL A 46 -0.29 5.27 0.07
CA VAL A 46 0.67 5.27 -1.03
C VAL A 46 -0.12 5.26 -2.34
N PHE A 47 0.29 6.10 -3.28
CA PHE A 47 -0.30 6.21 -4.61
C PHE A 47 0.74 5.72 -5.63
N ILE A 48 0.35 4.77 -6.46
CA ILE A 48 1.23 4.11 -7.44
C ILE A 48 0.57 4.21 -8.82
N GLY A 49 1.26 4.83 -9.76
CA GLY A 49 0.94 4.79 -11.18
C GLY A 49 1.80 3.74 -11.87
N LEU A 50 1.21 2.94 -12.75
CA LEU A 50 1.85 1.84 -13.46
C LEU A 50 1.42 1.83 -14.93
N SER A 51 2.40 1.73 -15.82
CA SER A 51 2.19 1.52 -17.26
C SER A 51 3.16 0.47 -17.81
N LYS A 52 2.79 -0.19 -18.89
CA LYS A 52 3.73 -1.01 -19.66
C LYS A 52 4.80 -0.10 -20.27
N SER A 53 6.01 -0.62 -20.39
CA SER A 53 7.15 0.14 -20.89
C SER A 53 8.08 -0.78 -21.69
N GLU A 54 9.07 -0.19 -22.36
CA GLU A 54 10.18 -0.93 -22.97
C GLU A 54 11.26 -1.28 -21.95
N THR A 55 11.39 -0.49 -20.88
CA THR A 55 12.36 -0.71 -19.80
C THR A 55 11.71 -0.54 -18.43
N THR A 56 12.24 -1.25 -17.43
CA THR A 56 11.74 -1.15 -16.06
C THR A 56 12.32 0.07 -15.35
N GLN A 57 11.45 0.97 -14.90
CA GLN A 57 11.81 2.18 -14.14
C GLN A 57 10.85 2.40 -12.97
N ILE A 58 11.39 2.86 -11.85
CA ILE A 58 10.62 3.21 -10.64
C ILE A 58 11.04 4.59 -10.15
N ASN A 59 10.10 5.53 -10.04
CA ASN A 59 10.33 6.90 -9.57
C ASN A 59 9.56 7.18 -8.28
N ALA A 60 10.28 7.67 -7.27
CA ALA A 60 9.74 8.21 -6.04
C ALA A 60 9.58 9.73 -6.19
N LEU A 61 8.35 10.19 -6.39
CA LEU A 61 8.07 11.59 -6.76
C LEU A 61 8.22 12.56 -5.59
N ASP A 62 7.98 12.09 -4.36
CA ASP A 62 8.05 12.88 -3.12
C ASP A 62 9.48 13.20 -2.68
N VAL A 63 10.43 12.30 -2.96
CA VAL A 63 11.86 12.46 -2.66
C VAL A 63 12.72 12.73 -3.90
N HIS A 64 12.08 12.86 -5.07
CA HIS A 64 12.74 13.13 -6.36
C HIS A 64 13.89 12.16 -6.66
N ASN A 65 13.65 10.86 -6.50
CA ASN A 65 14.62 9.81 -6.80
C ASN A 65 14.06 8.80 -7.79
N SER A 66 14.95 8.21 -8.59
CA SER A 66 14.59 7.24 -9.62
C SER A 66 15.53 6.04 -9.60
N TRP A 67 14.99 4.88 -9.95
CA TRP A 67 15.73 3.65 -10.17
C TRP A 67 15.37 3.06 -11.53
N THR A 68 16.38 2.52 -12.21
CA THR A 68 16.27 1.75 -13.46
C THR A 68 17.06 0.47 -13.31
N GLU A 69 16.82 -0.54 -14.16
CA GLU A 69 17.57 -1.80 -14.14
C GLU A 69 19.09 -1.62 -14.29
N SER A 70 19.53 -0.55 -14.95
CA SER A 70 20.95 -0.19 -15.10
C SER A 70 21.55 0.55 -13.90
N SER A 71 20.73 0.97 -12.93
CA SER A 71 21.16 1.75 -11.78
C SER A 71 21.84 0.89 -10.71
N SER A 72 23.03 1.30 -10.27
CA SER A 72 23.75 0.72 -9.14
C SER A 72 23.37 1.34 -7.78
N VAL A 73 22.46 2.32 -7.78
CA VAL A 73 22.05 3.05 -6.58
C VAL A 73 21.25 2.12 -5.65
N LYS A 74 21.60 2.14 -4.36
CA LYS A 74 20.82 1.51 -3.30
C LYS A 74 19.89 2.56 -2.71
N LEU A 75 18.58 2.29 -2.77
CA LEU A 75 17.54 3.16 -2.22
C LEU A 75 16.72 2.36 -1.20
N ASP A 76 16.46 2.96 -0.05
CA ASP A 76 15.80 2.26 1.07
C ASP A 76 14.38 1.83 0.74
N TRP A 77 13.64 2.61 -0.04
CA TRP A 77 12.28 2.27 -0.47
C TRP A 77 12.26 1.16 -1.55
N LEU A 78 13.37 0.98 -2.28
CA LEU A 78 13.43 0.04 -3.41
C LEU A 78 13.38 -1.41 -2.95
N VAL A 79 13.77 -1.68 -1.70
CA VAL A 79 13.76 -3.04 -1.12
C VAL A 79 12.35 -3.65 -1.13
N TYR A 80 11.30 -2.84 -0.98
CA TYR A 80 9.91 -3.31 -0.98
C TYR A 80 9.45 -3.72 -2.39
N PHE A 81 9.76 -2.89 -3.40
CA PHE A 81 9.48 -3.23 -4.80
C PHE A 81 10.29 -4.46 -5.25
N LYS A 82 11.57 -4.53 -4.88
CA LYS A 82 12.41 -5.70 -5.15
C LYS A 82 11.89 -6.96 -4.48
N GLY A 83 11.40 -6.88 -3.24
CA GLY A 83 10.78 -8.01 -2.56
C GLY A 83 9.61 -8.61 -3.35
N VAL A 84 8.77 -7.77 -3.95
CA VAL A 84 7.66 -8.22 -4.82
C VAL A 84 8.19 -8.82 -6.13
N ILE A 85 9.14 -8.15 -6.79
CA ILE A 85 9.74 -8.62 -8.05
C ILE A 85 10.42 -9.98 -7.87
N ASP A 86 11.23 -10.13 -6.82
CA ASP A 86 11.98 -11.34 -6.55
C ASP A 86 11.03 -12.49 -6.19
N LEU A 87 9.98 -12.23 -5.42
CA LEU A 87 8.95 -13.22 -5.12
C LEU A 87 8.24 -13.71 -6.39
N LEU A 88 7.84 -12.81 -7.28
CA LEU A 88 7.19 -13.17 -8.55
C LEU A 88 8.13 -14.00 -9.43
N LYS A 89 9.41 -13.61 -9.52
CA LYS A 89 10.45 -14.37 -10.25
C LYS A 89 10.66 -15.76 -9.65
N GLN A 90 10.72 -15.89 -8.32
CA GLN A 90 10.84 -17.18 -7.63
C GLN A 90 9.67 -18.12 -7.92
N ARG A 91 8.48 -17.56 -8.17
CA ARG A 91 7.28 -18.32 -8.59
C ARG A 91 7.25 -18.61 -10.09
N GLY A 92 8.29 -18.26 -10.83
CA GLY A 92 8.37 -18.45 -12.28
C GLY A 92 7.54 -17.48 -13.11
N ILE A 93 7.01 -16.40 -12.50
CA ILE A 93 6.23 -15.39 -13.20
C ILE A 93 7.18 -14.42 -13.89
N GLN A 94 7.07 -14.35 -15.22
CA GLN A 94 7.77 -13.35 -16.01
C GLN A 94 7.07 -12.00 -15.86
N ILE A 95 7.82 -10.97 -15.47
CA ILE A 95 7.32 -9.61 -15.32
C ILE A 95 7.77 -8.83 -16.57
N PRO A 96 6.86 -8.45 -17.47
CA PRO A 96 7.21 -7.57 -18.58
C PRO A 96 7.67 -6.19 -18.05
N PRO A 97 8.49 -5.45 -18.82
CA PRO A 97 8.97 -4.14 -18.37
C PRO A 97 7.83 -3.16 -18.12
N PHE A 98 7.99 -2.33 -17.09
CA PHE A 98 6.98 -1.37 -16.65
C PHE A 98 7.60 -0.06 -16.19
N SER A 99 6.86 1.04 -16.33
CA SER A 99 7.18 2.31 -15.69
C SER A 99 6.29 2.51 -14.48
N LEU A 100 6.88 2.90 -13.36
CA LEU A 100 6.19 3.13 -12.09
C LEU A 100 6.55 4.48 -11.52
N ASP A 101 5.55 5.29 -11.22
CA ASP A 101 5.68 6.48 -10.38
C ASP A 101 4.92 6.27 -9.07
N PHE A 102 5.53 6.62 -7.93
CA PHE A 102 4.82 6.60 -6.66
C PHE A 102 5.07 7.83 -5.79
N THR A 103 4.10 8.09 -4.93
CA THR A 103 4.14 9.14 -3.91
C THR A 103 3.27 8.73 -2.72
N SER A 104 3.34 9.46 -1.61
CA SER A 104 2.64 9.10 -0.39
C SER A 104 2.08 10.30 0.37
N THR A 105 0.95 10.06 1.03
CA THR A 105 0.41 10.95 2.07
C THR A 105 0.75 10.47 3.47
N LEU A 106 1.34 9.27 3.60
CA LEU A 106 1.79 8.71 4.87
C LEU A 106 3.02 9.48 5.37
N PRO A 107 3.04 9.92 6.64
CA PRO A 107 4.21 10.54 7.24
C PRO A 107 5.34 9.52 7.41
N SER A 108 6.55 9.89 7.00
CA SER A 108 7.75 9.07 7.15
C SER A 108 8.01 8.73 8.61
N GLY A 109 8.35 7.47 8.90
CA GLY A 109 8.76 7.03 10.24
C GLY A 109 7.62 6.88 11.26
N ALA A 110 6.35 7.02 10.87
CA ALA A 110 5.22 6.99 11.81
C ALA A 110 4.68 5.59 12.14
N GLY A 111 5.31 4.50 11.66
CA GLY A 111 4.86 3.13 11.94
C GLY A 111 3.52 2.76 11.28
N LEU A 112 3.11 3.46 10.21
CA LEU A 112 1.80 3.32 9.55
C LEU A 112 1.77 2.31 8.39
N SER A 113 2.66 1.32 8.40
CA SER A 113 2.81 0.29 7.35
C SER A 113 3.03 0.83 5.95
N SER A 114 3.88 1.84 5.80
CA SER A 114 4.26 2.32 4.47
C SER A 114 4.88 1.21 3.62
N SER A 115 5.63 0.28 4.23
CA SER A 115 6.22 -0.89 3.58
C SER A 115 5.14 -1.85 3.04
N SER A 116 4.20 -2.27 3.88
CA SER A 116 3.10 -3.16 3.46
C SER A 116 2.19 -2.49 2.44
N ALA A 117 1.94 -1.17 2.57
CA ALA A 117 1.18 -0.40 1.59
C ALA A 117 1.86 -0.39 0.21
N ILE A 118 3.18 -0.24 0.15
CA ILE A 118 3.95 -0.37 -1.10
C ILE A 118 3.82 -1.79 -1.66
N CYS A 119 4.10 -2.82 -0.86
CA CYS A 119 4.06 -4.22 -1.30
C CYS A 119 2.67 -4.63 -1.83
N CYS A 120 1.60 -4.27 -1.12
CA CYS A 120 0.23 -4.59 -1.52
C CYS A 120 -0.17 -3.80 -2.77
N GLY A 121 0.07 -2.49 -2.78
CA GLY A 121 -0.33 -1.61 -3.87
C GLY A 121 0.40 -1.95 -5.18
N PHE A 122 1.69 -2.25 -5.09
CA PHE A 122 2.49 -2.61 -6.25
C PHE A 122 2.09 -3.98 -6.82
N LEU A 123 1.91 -5.00 -5.97
CA LEU A 123 1.46 -6.32 -6.42
C LEU A 123 0.07 -6.26 -7.05
N PHE A 124 -0.86 -5.50 -6.44
CA PHE A 124 -2.19 -5.26 -7.00
C PHE A 124 -2.09 -4.58 -8.36
N GLY A 125 -1.29 -3.51 -8.48
CA GLY A 125 -1.13 -2.79 -9.73
C GLY A 125 -0.55 -3.65 -10.85
N LEU A 126 0.45 -4.50 -10.56
CA LEU A 126 0.98 -5.46 -11.53
C LEU A 126 -0.06 -6.51 -11.94
N ASN A 127 -0.84 -7.02 -10.98
CA ASN A 127 -1.91 -7.98 -11.24
C ASN A 127 -2.93 -7.42 -12.24
N GLU A 128 -3.35 -6.17 -12.07
CA GLU A 128 -4.27 -5.49 -12.98
C GLU A 128 -3.62 -5.15 -14.32
N LEU A 129 -2.40 -4.59 -14.33
CA LEU A 129 -1.71 -4.18 -15.55
C LEU A 129 -1.46 -5.36 -16.51
N PHE A 130 -1.16 -6.53 -15.95
CA PHE A 130 -0.83 -7.74 -16.71
C PHE A 130 -1.92 -8.81 -16.71
N ASN A 131 -3.08 -8.54 -16.09
CA ASN A 131 -4.23 -9.46 -16.02
C ASN A 131 -3.85 -10.86 -15.50
N TRP A 132 -3.07 -10.92 -14.42
CA TRP A 132 -2.64 -12.20 -13.84
C TRP A 132 -3.75 -12.93 -13.07
N ASN A 133 -4.83 -12.23 -12.72
CA ASN A 133 -6.02 -12.77 -12.04
C ASN A 133 -5.74 -13.47 -10.70
N PHE A 134 -4.74 -12.99 -9.94
CA PHE A 134 -4.54 -13.45 -8.58
C PHE A 134 -5.72 -13.09 -7.69
N SER A 135 -6.12 -14.02 -6.83
CA SER A 135 -7.10 -13.74 -5.79
C SER A 135 -6.53 -12.81 -4.72
N THR A 136 -7.41 -12.11 -4.00
CA THR A 136 -7.03 -11.27 -2.85
C THR A 136 -6.25 -12.08 -1.80
N ALA A 137 -6.63 -13.34 -1.57
CA ALA A 137 -5.94 -14.22 -0.62
C ALA A 137 -4.50 -14.54 -1.06
N GLU A 138 -4.30 -14.85 -2.35
CA GLU A 138 -2.97 -15.07 -2.92
C GLU A 138 -2.11 -13.82 -2.83
N MET A 139 -2.66 -12.66 -3.23
CA MET A 139 -1.94 -11.39 -3.14
C MET A 139 -1.57 -11.04 -1.70
N THR A 140 -2.45 -11.29 -0.73
CA THR A 140 -2.15 -11.05 0.68
C THR A 140 -0.96 -11.88 1.15
N GLN A 141 -0.96 -13.19 0.89
CA GLN A 141 0.17 -14.06 1.25
C GLN A 141 1.46 -13.69 0.52
N MET A 142 1.35 -13.26 -0.73
CA MET A 142 2.48 -12.81 -1.52
C MET A 142 3.08 -11.52 -0.97
N SER A 143 2.25 -10.53 -0.65
CA SER A 143 2.72 -9.25 -0.09
C SER A 143 3.41 -9.44 1.28
N VAL A 144 2.93 -10.36 2.13
CA VAL A 144 3.62 -10.74 3.37
C VAL A 144 5.03 -11.28 3.09
N ARG A 145 5.14 -12.24 2.17
CA ARG A 145 6.44 -12.84 1.83
C ARG A 145 7.40 -11.84 1.17
N ALA A 146 6.88 -10.96 0.34
CA ALA A 146 7.66 -9.90 -0.30
C ALA A 146 8.25 -8.93 0.74
N GLU A 147 7.48 -8.56 1.76
CA GLU A 147 7.95 -7.70 2.85
C GLU A 147 8.95 -8.41 3.77
N GLN A 148 8.74 -9.70 4.05
CA GLN A 148 9.72 -10.51 4.78
C GLN A 148 11.05 -10.62 4.02
N ALA A 149 11.01 -10.71 2.68
CA ALA A 149 12.20 -10.72 1.84
C ALA A 149 12.98 -9.40 1.89
N SER A 150 12.36 -8.29 2.25
CA SER A 150 13.07 -7.02 2.49
C SER A 150 13.74 -6.94 3.87
N GLY A 151 13.64 -8.00 4.68
CA GLY A 151 14.24 -8.10 6.02
C GLY A 151 13.31 -7.70 7.17
N LEU A 152 12.04 -7.36 6.90
CA LEU A 152 11.05 -7.05 7.93
C LEU A 152 10.29 -8.30 8.35
N MET A 153 10.55 -8.81 9.55
CA MET A 153 9.89 -10.00 10.09
C MET A 153 8.53 -9.64 10.70
N GLY A 154 7.55 -9.33 9.85
CA GLY A 154 6.17 -9.02 10.23
C GLY A 154 5.17 -10.16 10.01
N GLY A 155 4.01 -10.04 10.65
CA GLY A 155 2.83 -10.89 10.44
C GLY A 155 2.00 -10.46 9.21
N MET A 156 0.79 -11.02 9.09
CA MET A 156 -0.13 -10.79 7.96
C MET A 156 -1.17 -9.67 8.22
N MET A 157 -1.15 -9.08 9.42
CA MET A 157 -2.13 -8.09 9.90
C MET A 157 -2.25 -6.89 8.96
N ASP A 158 -1.11 -6.35 8.54
CA ASP A 158 -1.05 -5.13 7.73
C ASP A 158 -1.67 -5.38 6.35
N GLN A 159 -1.28 -6.47 5.70
CA GLN A 159 -1.69 -6.81 4.35
C GLN A 159 -3.17 -7.21 4.31
N ILE A 160 -3.68 -7.95 5.31
CA ILE A 160 -5.12 -8.21 5.44
C ILE A 160 -5.91 -6.91 5.52
N SER A 161 -5.45 -5.97 6.34
CA SER A 161 -6.12 -4.68 6.55
C SER A 161 -6.15 -3.84 5.28
N ILE A 162 -5.06 -3.86 4.52
CA ILE A 162 -4.91 -3.12 3.27
C ILE A 162 -5.80 -3.71 2.17
N PHE A 163 -5.73 -5.02 1.94
CA PHE A 163 -6.50 -5.67 0.87
C PHE A 163 -8.01 -5.79 1.18
N ASN A 164 -8.39 -5.94 2.45
CA ASN A 164 -9.78 -6.13 2.87
C ASN A 164 -10.42 -4.87 3.44
N GLY A 165 -9.71 -3.74 3.42
CA GLY A 165 -10.22 -2.45 3.88
C GLY A 165 -11.51 -2.09 3.17
N LYS A 166 -12.64 -2.14 3.88
CA LYS A 166 -13.94 -1.68 3.40
C LYS A 166 -14.30 -0.38 4.09
N LYS A 167 -14.81 0.58 3.31
CA LYS A 167 -15.39 1.80 3.88
C LYS A 167 -16.65 1.43 4.68
N ILE A 168 -16.53 1.40 6.00
CA ILE A 168 -17.68 1.37 6.89
C ILE A 168 -18.05 2.82 7.17
N MET A 169 -19.28 3.23 6.83
CA MET A 169 -19.84 4.48 7.34
C MET A 169 -20.50 4.16 8.69
N PRO A 170 -19.89 4.49 9.85
CA PRO A 170 -20.62 4.42 11.10
C PRO A 170 -21.68 5.54 11.07
N TYR A 171 -22.87 5.23 11.56
CA TYR A 171 -24.01 6.13 11.65
C TYR A 171 -23.61 7.55 12.10
N SER A 172 -24.00 8.56 11.31
CA SER A 172 -23.85 9.97 11.66
C SER A 172 -25.00 10.40 12.56
N PHE A 173 -24.75 10.52 13.87
CA PHE A 173 -25.63 11.28 14.74
C PHE A 173 -25.31 12.77 14.58
N ILE A 174 -26.24 13.51 13.96
CA ILE A 174 -26.18 14.97 13.88
C ILE A 174 -26.95 15.49 15.09
N VAL A 175 -26.24 16.02 16.09
CA VAL A 175 -26.85 16.85 17.14
C VAL A 175 -26.57 18.30 16.80
N THR A 176 -27.58 19.01 16.30
CA THR A 176 -27.48 20.45 16.06
C THR A 176 -27.88 21.19 17.34
N LEU A 177 -26.91 21.82 18.01
CA LEU A 177 -27.17 22.93 18.92
C LEU A 177 -26.78 24.22 18.20
N GLY A 178 -27.63 25.24 18.30
CA GLY A 178 -27.70 26.39 17.40
C GLY A 178 -26.37 27.04 17.02
N ASN A 179 -26.31 27.45 15.75
CA ASN A 179 -25.34 28.37 15.13
C ASN A 179 -23.89 28.29 15.60
N SER A 180 -23.14 27.29 15.12
CA SER A 180 -21.86 27.48 14.39
C SER A 180 -21.07 26.16 14.26
N ASN A 181 -20.50 25.97 13.07
CA ASN A 181 -19.47 25.00 12.67
C ASN A 181 -19.64 23.52 13.07
N THR A 182 -20.05 22.73 12.08
CA THR A 182 -19.98 21.27 12.10
C THR A 182 -18.54 20.81 11.90
N LEU A 183 -17.94 20.17 12.91
CA LEU A 183 -16.69 19.44 12.76
C LEU A 183 -17.01 17.95 12.57
N MET A 184 -16.82 17.46 11.35
CA MET A 184 -17.00 16.06 10.99
C MET A 184 -15.66 15.34 11.18
N HIS A 185 -15.57 14.43 12.15
CA HIS A 185 -14.40 13.57 12.31
C HIS A 185 -14.77 12.17 11.82
N ASN A 186 -14.13 11.74 10.73
CA ASN A 186 -14.33 10.41 10.17
C ASN A 186 -13.27 9.47 10.75
N LEU A 187 -13.70 8.42 11.46
CA LEU A 187 -12.81 7.34 11.89
C LEU A 187 -13.22 6.07 11.13
N MET A 188 -12.34 5.56 10.27
CA MET A 188 -12.48 4.23 9.68
C MET A 188 -12.00 3.19 10.70
N ILE A 189 -12.85 2.26 11.06
CA ILE A 189 -12.53 1.11 11.93
C ILE A 189 -12.94 -0.15 11.19
N TRP A 190 -12.09 -1.18 11.18
CA TRP A 190 -12.45 -2.51 10.70
C TRP A 190 -12.11 -3.58 11.75
N CYS A 191 -12.97 -4.60 11.85
CA CYS A 191 -12.71 -5.84 12.58
C CYS A 191 -12.66 -6.98 11.56
N GLY A 192 -11.52 -7.64 11.42
CA GLY A 192 -11.41 -8.97 10.82
C GLY A 192 -11.22 -9.99 11.92
N LEU A 193 -12.15 -10.94 12.01
CA LEU A 193 -12.01 -12.13 12.84
C LEU A 193 -11.02 -13.13 12.22
#